data_AF-F0H0G5-F1
#
_entry.id   AF-F0H0G5-F1
#
_cell.length_a   1.000
_cell.length_b   1.000
_cell.length_c   1.000
_cell.angle_alpha   90.00
_cell.angle_beta   90.00
_cell.angle_gamma   90.00
#
_symmetry.space_group_name_H-M   'P 1'
#
loop_
_entity.id
_entity.type
_entity.pdbx_description
1 polymer ?
#
loop_
_entity_poly.entity_id
_entity_poly.type
_entity_poly.pdbx_seq_one_letter_code
_entity_poly.pdbx_strand_id
1 'polypeptide(L)'
;MTDTFEKLRAMNVIWDFADDYKIFPKSYYPMDKNYKNIIEGFKFKNFRLDLFSSFFSYLKKDNPFFEEFKNITLLLLEDLSYRKLEKTNLVIKDLRKSYAKKILDKYQYKKDTDNVYEQIEKAYYGKVFNKPITEAELVRNFYGELFSIDTYKSSQVIDRLNKLFKKYFLFERFDQYNELFDQMIKEEKPKNFDHEDLDESDIEKNIEDQFQIQSAEFNGYIYFEEKKKI
;
A
#
# COMPACT_ATOMS: atom_id res chain seq x y z
N MET A 1 34.27 -4.38 3.25
CA MET A 1 34.14 -5.33 4.38
C MET A 1 32.95 -4.98 5.29
N THR A 2 32.65 -3.69 5.50
CA THR A 2 31.50 -3.18 6.28
C THR A 2 30.13 -3.49 5.69
N ASP A 3 29.98 -3.44 4.36
CA ASP A 3 28.68 -3.63 3.68
C ASP A 3 28.12 -5.07 3.82
N THR A 4 28.99 -6.07 3.76
CA THR A 4 28.59 -7.49 3.91
C THR A 4 28.09 -7.79 5.32
N PHE A 5 28.71 -7.21 6.35
CA PHE A 5 28.30 -7.42 7.74
C PHE A 5 26.98 -6.72 8.06
N GLU A 6 26.80 -5.49 7.60
CA GLU A 6 25.53 -4.75 7.75
C GLU A 6 24.36 -5.47 7.05
N LYS A 7 24.61 -6.01 5.85
CA LYS A 7 23.64 -6.86 5.14
C LYS A 7 23.24 -8.08 5.98
N LEU A 8 24.20 -8.82 6.52
CA LEU A 8 23.92 -10.01 7.34
C LEU A 8 23.13 -9.66 8.59
N ARG A 9 23.44 -8.53 9.24
CA ARG A 9 22.67 -8.05 10.41
C ARG A 9 21.23 -7.73 10.04
N ALA A 10 21.01 -7.01 8.95
CA ALA A 10 19.67 -6.69 8.48
C ALA A 10 18.87 -7.95 8.12
N MET A 11 19.51 -8.93 7.46
CA MET A 11 18.91 -10.23 7.15
C MET A 11 18.55 -11.02 8.41
N ASN A 12 19.43 -11.06 9.41
CA ASN A 12 19.14 -11.71 10.68
C ASN A 12 17.88 -11.12 11.33
N VAL A 13 17.72 -9.80 11.34
CA VAL A 13 16.48 -9.18 11.86
C VAL A 13 15.26 -9.64 11.07
N ILE A 14 15.34 -9.66 9.74
CA ILE A 14 14.22 -10.12 8.90
C ILE A 14 13.89 -11.58 9.22
N TRP A 15 14.88 -12.47 9.31
CA TRP A 15 14.70 -13.88 9.63
C TRP A 15 14.11 -14.10 11.02
N ASP A 16 14.60 -13.38 12.03
CA ASP A 16 14.13 -13.51 13.41
C ASP A 16 12.64 -13.14 13.52
N PHE A 17 12.20 -12.09 12.82
CA PHE A 17 10.80 -11.67 12.82
C PHE A 17 9.92 -12.46 11.84
N ALA A 18 10.54 -13.06 10.81
CA ALA A 18 9.87 -14.00 9.91
C ALA A 18 9.69 -15.39 10.53
N ASP A 19 10.55 -15.76 11.48
CA ASP A 19 10.64 -17.11 12.05
C ASP A 19 10.98 -18.16 10.97
N ASP A 20 11.73 -17.76 9.95
CA ASP A 20 12.15 -18.60 8.83
C ASP A 20 13.44 -18.09 8.17
N TYR A 21 14.54 -18.83 8.36
CA TYR A 21 15.85 -18.55 7.77
C TYR A 21 15.95 -18.94 6.28
N LYS A 22 14.94 -19.61 5.71
CA LYS A 22 14.91 -19.95 4.27
C LYS A 22 14.48 -18.77 3.41
N ILE A 23 13.98 -17.69 4.02
CA ILE A 23 13.53 -16.51 3.29
C ILE A 23 14.74 -15.76 2.76
N PHE A 24 14.74 -15.44 1.46
CA PHE A 24 15.75 -14.56 0.87
C PHE A 24 15.08 -13.26 0.44
N PRO A 25 15.06 -12.22 1.31
CA PRO A 25 14.42 -10.97 0.97
C PRO A 25 15.16 -10.31 -0.20
N LYS A 26 14.41 -9.84 -1.20
CA LYS A 26 14.98 -9.17 -2.40
C LYS A 26 15.69 -7.86 -2.06
N SER A 27 15.35 -7.26 -0.93
CA SER A 27 15.89 -5.99 -0.44
C SER A 27 15.92 -5.97 1.07
N TYR A 28 16.83 -5.18 1.64
CA TYR A 28 16.94 -4.93 3.07
C TYR A 28 17.19 -3.44 3.32
N TYR A 29 16.95 -2.99 4.54
CA TYR A 29 17.19 -1.60 4.95
C TYR A 29 18.46 -1.52 5.80
N PRO A 30 19.21 -0.41 5.74
CA PRO A 30 20.33 -0.19 6.64
C PRO A 30 19.88 -0.18 8.10
N MET A 31 20.78 -0.50 9.04
CA MET A 31 20.42 -0.69 10.45
C MET A 31 19.91 0.57 11.16
N ASP A 32 20.19 1.77 10.64
CA ASP A 32 19.58 3.02 11.14
C ASP A 32 18.08 3.12 10.80
N LYS A 33 17.56 2.23 9.95
CA LYS A 33 16.16 2.03 9.58
C LYS A 33 15.66 0.64 9.99
N ASN A 34 16.23 0.05 11.05
CA ASN A 34 15.94 -1.32 11.48
C ASN A 34 14.43 -1.59 11.70
N TYR A 35 13.65 -0.58 12.06
CA TYR A 35 12.18 -0.63 12.07
C TYR A 35 11.61 -1.32 10.81
N LYS A 36 12.11 -0.97 9.62
CA LYS A 36 11.63 -1.53 8.36
C LYS A 36 12.04 -2.99 8.17
N ASN A 37 13.21 -3.41 8.63
CA ASN A 37 13.62 -4.82 8.61
C ASN A 37 12.73 -5.67 9.52
N ILE A 38 12.38 -5.17 10.70
CA ILE A 38 11.45 -5.83 11.63
C ILE A 38 10.07 -6.00 10.99
N ILE A 39 9.52 -4.92 10.43
CA ILE A 39 8.23 -4.95 9.73
C ILE A 39 8.28 -5.90 8.54
N GLU A 40 9.38 -5.92 7.78
CA GLU A 40 9.55 -6.82 6.64
C GLU A 40 9.50 -8.29 7.08
N GLY A 41 10.28 -8.68 8.08
CA GLY A 41 10.24 -10.02 8.66
C GLY A 41 8.84 -10.38 9.15
N PHE A 42 8.19 -9.47 9.87
CA PHE A 42 6.83 -9.71 10.36
C PHE A 42 5.81 -9.92 9.23
N LYS A 43 5.97 -9.20 8.11
CA LYS A 43 5.11 -9.38 6.94
C LYS A 43 5.26 -10.77 6.33
N PHE A 44 6.49 -11.26 6.18
CA PHE A 44 6.77 -12.62 5.70
C PHE A 44 6.07 -13.68 6.55
N LYS A 45 6.07 -13.50 7.89
CA LYS A 45 5.44 -14.44 8.82
C LYS A 45 3.91 -14.42 8.76
N ASN A 46 3.31 -13.25 8.60
CA ASN A 46 1.87 -13.07 8.87
C ASN A 46 1.01 -12.86 7.63
N PHE A 47 1.60 -12.59 6.47
CA PHE A 47 0.84 -12.34 5.25
C PHE A 47 1.28 -13.24 4.11
N ARG A 48 0.30 -13.67 3.31
CA ARG A 48 0.50 -14.32 2.01
C ARG A 48 0.99 -13.29 0.98
N LEU A 49 2.30 -13.08 0.95
CA LEU A 49 2.95 -12.11 0.05
C LEU A 49 2.81 -12.49 -1.44
N ASP A 50 2.61 -13.77 -1.72
CA ASP A 50 2.24 -14.28 -3.05
C ASP A 50 0.88 -13.74 -3.51
N LEU A 51 -0.11 -13.68 -2.63
CA LEU A 51 -1.41 -13.05 -2.93
C LEU A 51 -1.27 -11.54 -3.16
N PHE A 52 -0.46 -10.85 -2.36
CA PHE A 52 -0.19 -9.42 -2.59
C PHE A 52 0.55 -9.18 -3.90
N SER A 53 1.47 -10.06 -4.29
CA SER A 53 2.14 -9.99 -5.59
C SER A 53 1.14 -10.13 -6.74
N SER A 54 0.23 -11.11 -6.65
CA SER A 54 -0.84 -11.31 -7.63
C SER A 54 -1.80 -10.12 -7.68
N PHE A 55 -2.15 -9.55 -6.52
CA PHE A 55 -2.93 -8.31 -6.43
C PHE A 55 -2.21 -7.12 -7.07
N PHE A 56 -0.90 -7.00 -6.91
CA PHE A 56 -0.14 -5.95 -7.58
C PHE A 56 -0.11 -6.14 -9.10
N SER A 57 -0.07 -7.38 -9.61
CA SER A 57 -0.26 -7.62 -11.05
C SER A 57 -1.66 -7.19 -11.50
N TYR A 58 -2.70 -7.51 -10.73
CA TYR A 58 -4.06 -7.02 -10.98
C TYR A 58 -4.13 -5.49 -10.99
N LEU A 59 -3.45 -4.79 -10.08
CA LEU A 59 -3.46 -3.33 -10.04
C LEU A 59 -2.63 -2.69 -11.15
N LYS A 60 -1.58 -3.33 -11.66
CA LYS A 60 -0.56 -2.71 -12.52
C LYS A 60 -1.03 -2.45 -13.94
N LYS A 61 -1.65 -3.44 -14.56
CA LYS A 61 -1.99 -3.40 -15.99
C LYS A 61 -2.96 -2.24 -16.25
N ASP A 62 -2.64 -1.33 -17.17
CA ASP A 62 -3.52 -0.23 -17.60
C ASP A 62 -3.95 0.74 -16.48
N ASN A 63 -3.11 0.90 -15.44
CA ASN A 63 -3.41 1.77 -14.32
C ASN A 63 -2.25 2.78 -14.08
N PRO A 64 -2.46 4.07 -14.36
CA PRO A 64 -1.45 5.10 -14.14
C PRO A 64 -1.12 5.32 -12.65
N PHE A 65 -2.00 4.88 -11.73
CA PHE A 65 -1.86 5.04 -10.27
C PHE A 65 -1.31 3.79 -9.56
N PHE A 66 -0.73 2.85 -10.32
CA PHE A 66 -0.23 1.60 -9.77
C PHE A 66 0.76 1.81 -8.61
N GLU A 67 1.71 2.74 -8.75
CA GLU A 67 2.72 2.95 -7.71
C GLU A 67 2.11 3.56 -6.44
N GLU A 68 1.14 4.46 -6.56
CA GLU A 68 0.37 4.99 -5.43
C GLU A 68 -0.38 3.87 -4.71
N PHE A 69 -1.14 3.04 -5.42
CA PHE A 69 -1.92 1.96 -4.79
C PHE A 69 -1.03 0.91 -4.14
N LYS A 70 0.09 0.57 -4.78
CA LYS A 70 1.10 -0.32 -4.23
C LYS A 70 1.70 0.27 -2.96
N ASN A 71 2.10 1.53 -2.97
CA ASN A 71 2.70 2.18 -1.80
C ASN A 71 1.70 2.36 -0.65
N ILE A 72 0.43 2.69 -0.95
CA ILE A 72 -0.66 2.72 0.04
C ILE A 72 -0.88 1.33 0.65
N THR A 73 -0.89 0.28 -0.17
CA THR A 73 -1.02 -1.11 0.31
C THR A 73 0.13 -1.49 1.23
N LEU A 74 1.37 -1.15 0.86
CA LEU A 74 2.55 -1.41 1.68
C LEU A 74 2.52 -0.64 3.00
N LEU A 75 1.97 0.58 3.01
CA LEU A 75 1.79 1.39 4.21
C LEU A 75 0.74 0.78 5.16
N LEU A 76 -0.38 0.26 4.63
CA LEU A 76 -1.35 -0.48 5.43
C LEU A 76 -0.75 -1.76 6.03
N LEU A 77 0.03 -2.51 5.26
CA LEU A 77 0.70 -3.72 5.77
C LEU A 77 1.72 -3.38 6.87
N GLU A 78 2.41 -2.26 6.75
CA GLU A 78 3.25 -1.75 7.83
C GLU A 78 2.44 -1.45 9.08
N ASP A 79 1.31 -0.74 8.95
CA ASP A 79 0.48 -0.37 10.10
C ASP A 79 -0.12 -1.61 10.81
N LEU A 80 -0.65 -2.57 10.05
CA LEU A 80 -1.14 -3.83 10.60
C LEU A 80 -0.02 -4.58 11.35
N SER A 81 1.17 -4.65 10.76
CA SER A 81 2.35 -5.27 11.38
C SER A 81 2.71 -4.56 12.68
N TYR A 82 2.76 -3.22 12.67
CA TYR A 82 3.03 -2.42 13.86
C TYR A 82 1.99 -2.67 14.96
N ARG A 83 0.68 -2.59 14.64
CA ARG A 83 -0.40 -2.78 15.61
C ARG A 83 -0.30 -4.11 16.34
N LYS A 84 0.20 -5.15 15.67
CA LYS A 84 0.41 -6.47 16.27
C LYS A 84 1.71 -6.53 17.06
N LEU A 85 2.79 -5.97 16.53
CA LEU A 85 4.09 -5.92 17.18
C LEU A 85 4.10 -5.07 18.45
N GLU A 86 3.39 -3.94 18.51
CA GLU A 86 3.35 -3.05 19.67
C GLU A 86 2.85 -3.77 20.94
N LYS A 87 2.05 -4.83 20.77
CA LYS A 87 1.52 -5.63 21.88
C LYS A 87 2.60 -6.49 22.57
N THR A 88 3.69 -6.81 21.89
CA THR A 88 4.69 -7.78 22.37
C THR A 88 6.14 -7.27 22.31
N ASN A 89 6.44 -6.32 21.43
CA ASN A 89 7.77 -5.77 21.24
C ASN A 89 7.88 -4.39 21.90
N LEU A 90 8.65 -4.32 22.99
CA LEU A 90 8.80 -3.10 23.80
C LEU A 90 9.51 -1.94 23.06
N VAL A 91 10.30 -2.25 22.03
CA VAL A 91 11.18 -1.28 21.35
C VAL A 91 10.57 -0.76 20.03
N ILE A 92 9.54 -1.44 19.50
CA ILE A 92 8.97 -1.11 18.18
C ILE A 92 8.40 0.30 18.10
N LYS A 93 7.86 0.82 19.21
CA LYS A 93 7.28 2.16 19.29
C LYS A 93 8.32 3.25 19.07
N ASP A 94 9.47 3.13 19.74
CA ASP A 94 10.56 4.11 19.61
C ASP A 94 11.25 4.01 18.25
N LEU A 95 11.37 2.79 17.71
CA LEU A 95 11.85 2.56 16.35
C LEU A 95 10.90 3.19 15.31
N ARG A 96 9.58 3.03 15.46
CA ARG A 96 8.59 3.68 14.58
C ARG A 96 8.69 5.20 14.67
N LYS A 97 8.80 5.78 15.87
CA LYS A 97 8.97 7.23 16.05
C LYS A 97 10.25 7.73 15.36
N SER A 98 11.37 7.05 15.56
CA SER A 98 12.64 7.43 14.91
C SER A 98 12.54 7.39 13.39
N TYR A 99 11.92 6.34 12.84
CA TYR A 99 11.68 6.22 11.41
C TYR A 99 10.71 7.28 10.88
N ALA A 100 9.59 7.49 11.57
CA ALA A 100 8.57 8.50 11.23
C ALA A 100 9.16 9.91 11.16
N LYS A 101 10.06 10.26 12.10
CA LYS A 101 10.77 11.54 12.07
C LYS A 101 11.56 11.72 10.77
N LYS A 102 12.35 10.73 10.37
CA LYS A 102 13.14 10.75 9.12
C LYS A 102 12.27 10.90 7.87
N ILE A 103 11.07 10.32 7.85
CA ILE A 103 10.14 10.47 6.73
C ILE A 103 9.52 11.87 6.73
N LEU A 104 9.04 12.35 7.87
CA LEU A 104 8.44 13.68 8.00
C LEU A 104 9.41 14.83 7.70
N ASP A 105 10.71 14.64 7.96
CA ASP A 105 11.74 15.63 7.62
C ASP A 105 11.76 15.95 6.11
N LYS A 106 11.41 14.99 5.24
CA LYS A 106 11.32 15.20 3.79
C LYS A 106 10.19 16.17 3.39
N TYR A 107 9.14 16.25 4.21
CA TYR A 107 7.96 17.07 3.95
C TYR A 107 8.06 18.47 4.56
N GLN A 108 9.11 18.79 5.33
CA GLN A 108 9.26 20.11 5.98
C GLN A 108 9.44 21.25 4.98
N TYR A 109 10.11 20.97 3.85
CA TYR A 109 10.49 21.98 2.86
C TYR A 109 9.84 21.75 1.49
N LYS A 110 9.02 20.69 1.37
CA LYS A 110 8.32 20.39 0.13
C LYS A 110 7.06 21.25 0.05
N LYS A 111 6.79 21.85 -1.12
CA LYS A 111 5.49 22.46 -1.39
C LYS A 111 4.38 21.41 -1.28
N ASP A 112 3.16 21.87 -1.03
CA ASP A 112 1.99 20.99 -1.04
C ASP A 112 1.95 20.17 -2.34
N THR A 113 1.64 18.89 -2.19
CA THR A 113 1.75 17.87 -3.24
C THR A 113 0.36 17.37 -3.58
N ASP A 114 0.06 17.28 -4.88
CA ASP A 114 -1.18 16.69 -5.35
C ASP A 114 -1.13 15.15 -5.33
N ASN A 115 0.04 14.56 -5.04
CA ASN A 115 0.19 13.11 -4.94
C ASN A 115 -0.51 12.57 -3.69
N VAL A 116 -1.57 11.79 -3.89
CA VAL A 116 -2.39 11.23 -2.80
C VAL A 116 -1.58 10.32 -1.87
N TYR A 117 -0.65 9.51 -2.40
CA TYR A 117 0.19 8.68 -1.55
C TYR A 117 1.04 9.53 -0.59
N GLU A 118 1.65 10.61 -1.06
CA GLU A 118 2.47 11.48 -0.21
C GLU A 118 1.64 12.15 0.89
N GLN A 119 0.42 12.59 0.56
CA GLN A 119 -0.52 13.14 1.54
C GLN A 119 -0.88 12.09 2.61
N ILE A 120 -1.15 10.85 2.21
CA ILE A 120 -1.44 9.73 3.13
C ILE A 120 -0.21 9.33 3.96
N GLU A 121 0.98 9.29 3.36
CA GLU A 121 2.25 8.97 4.05
C GLU A 121 2.56 10.02 5.11
N LYS A 122 2.42 11.31 4.77
CA LYS A 122 2.59 12.44 5.68
C LYS A 122 1.58 12.37 6.83
N ALA A 123 0.31 12.12 6.55
CA ALA A 123 -0.73 11.95 7.58
C ALA A 123 -0.41 10.77 8.52
N TYR A 124 -0.03 9.62 7.95
CA TYR A 124 0.27 8.39 8.69
C TYR A 124 1.42 8.58 9.68
N TYR A 125 2.57 9.08 9.22
CA TYR A 125 3.70 9.33 10.12
C TYR A 125 3.46 10.54 11.03
N GLY A 126 2.65 11.51 10.60
CA GLY A 126 2.21 12.62 11.46
C GLY A 126 1.42 12.14 12.68
N LYS A 127 0.54 11.16 12.50
CA LYS A 127 -0.26 10.56 13.59
C LYS A 127 0.59 9.87 14.64
N VAL A 128 1.78 9.36 14.31
CA VAL A 128 2.75 8.83 15.30
C VAL A 128 3.13 9.89 16.36
N PHE A 129 3.07 11.18 15.99
CA PHE A 129 3.32 12.32 16.87
C PHE A 129 2.05 13.08 17.24
N ASN A 130 0.87 12.48 17.09
CA ASN A 130 -0.43 13.09 17.35
C ASN A 130 -0.69 14.39 16.56
N LYS A 131 -0.06 14.55 15.39
CA LYS A 131 -0.35 15.68 14.51
C LYS A 131 -1.75 15.51 13.91
N PRO A 132 -2.54 16.61 13.77
CA PRO A 132 -3.79 16.57 13.05
C PRO A 132 -3.54 16.31 11.55
N ILE A 133 -4.51 15.70 10.88
CA ILE A 133 -4.50 15.53 9.42
C ILE A 133 -5.02 16.83 8.83
N THR A 134 -4.16 17.55 8.11
CA THR A 134 -4.44 18.89 7.55
C THR A 134 -4.87 18.82 6.08
N GLU A 135 -4.75 17.64 5.48
CA GLU A 135 -5.11 17.31 4.10
C GLU A 135 -6.62 17.46 3.88
N ALA A 136 -7.05 17.55 2.61
CA ALA A 136 -8.46 17.73 2.23
C ALA A 136 -9.39 16.67 2.83
N GLU A 137 -10.68 16.99 3.01
CA GLU A 137 -11.67 16.10 3.65
C GLU A 137 -11.68 14.71 3.03
N LEU A 138 -11.60 14.67 1.71
CA LEU A 138 -11.60 13.45 0.93
C LEU A 138 -10.40 12.53 1.25
N VAL A 139 -9.21 13.10 1.39
CA VAL A 139 -7.99 12.39 1.81
C VAL A 139 -8.13 11.92 3.26
N ARG A 140 -8.74 12.72 4.14
CA ARG A 140 -9.01 12.33 5.54
C ARG A 140 -9.98 11.15 5.63
N ASN A 141 -11.02 11.13 4.80
CA ASN A 141 -12.00 10.05 4.76
C ASN A 141 -11.36 8.76 4.23
N PHE A 142 -10.61 8.85 3.12
CA PHE A 142 -9.83 7.72 2.60
C PHE A 142 -8.84 7.18 3.64
N TYR A 143 -8.07 8.06 4.29
CA TYR A 143 -7.14 7.70 5.37
C TYR A 143 -7.86 6.95 6.50
N GLY A 144 -8.99 7.50 6.96
CA GLY A 144 -9.78 6.92 8.05
C GLY A 144 -10.26 5.51 7.72
N GLU A 145 -10.81 5.31 6.52
CA GLU A 145 -11.26 4.00 6.06
C GLU A 145 -10.09 3.02 5.84
N LEU A 146 -8.99 3.47 5.23
CA LEU A 146 -7.79 2.66 5.00
C LEU A 146 -7.27 2.07 6.32
N PHE A 147 -7.01 2.91 7.32
CA PHE A 147 -6.45 2.47 8.59
C PHE A 147 -7.49 1.91 9.56
N SER A 148 -8.79 1.95 9.22
CA SER A 148 -9.83 1.19 9.93
C SER A 148 -9.81 -0.31 9.59
N ILE A 149 -9.10 -0.72 8.52
CA ILE A 149 -8.92 -2.12 8.17
C ILE A 149 -8.13 -2.79 9.30
N ASP A 150 -8.79 -3.70 10.03
CA ASP A 150 -8.21 -4.47 11.13
C ASP A 150 -8.44 -5.97 10.89
N THR A 151 -7.79 -6.49 9.86
CA THR A 151 -7.74 -7.94 9.58
C THR A 151 -6.33 -8.31 9.16
N TYR A 152 -5.92 -9.52 9.52
CA TYR A 152 -4.61 -10.08 9.21
C TYR A 152 -4.67 -11.13 8.11
N LYS A 153 -5.88 -11.47 7.64
CA LYS A 153 -6.07 -12.43 6.57
C LYS A 153 -5.86 -11.74 5.23
N SER A 154 -4.80 -12.11 4.49
CA SER A 154 -4.39 -11.44 3.25
C SER A 154 -5.52 -11.25 2.24
N SER A 155 -6.35 -12.27 1.99
CA SER A 155 -7.48 -12.15 1.06
C SER A 155 -8.48 -11.07 1.48
N GLN A 156 -8.77 -10.96 2.79
CA GLN A 156 -9.66 -9.93 3.31
C GLN A 156 -9.03 -8.53 3.25
N VAL A 157 -7.72 -8.42 3.50
CA VAL A 157 -7.00 -7.14 3.35
C VAL A 157 -7.08 -6.68 1.89
N ILE A 158 -6.79 -7.58 0.94
CA ILE A 158 -6.82 -7.29 -0.49
C ILE A 158 -8.23 -6.92 -0.97
N ASP A 159 -9.25 -7.68 -0.58
CA ASP A 159 -10.65 -7.39 -0.93
C ASP A 159 -11.09 -6.00 -0.42
N ARG A 160 -10.75 -5.67 0.84
CA ARG A 160 -11.06 -4.35 1.41
C ARG A 160 -10.30 -3.23 0.72
N LEU A 161 -9.02 -3.43 0.40
CA LEU A 161 -8.23 -2.47 -0.37
C LEU A 161 -8.83 -2.24 -1.76
N ASN A 162 -9.20 -3.30 -2.47
CA ASN A 162 -9.81 -3.18 -3.80
C ASN A 162 -11.12 -2.38 -3.74
N LYS A 163 -12.00 -2.69 -2.78
CA LYS A 163 -13.24 -1.94 -2.56
C LYS A 163 -12.98 -0.48 -2.21
N LEU A 164 -11.97 -0.22 -1.39
CA LEU A 164 -11.58 1.14 -1.01
C LEU A 164 -11.04 1.91 -2.21
N PHE A 165 -10.19 1.29 -3.04
CA PHE A 165 -9.68 1.92 -4.25
C PHE A 165 -10.80 2.23 -5.24
N LYS A 166 -11.70 1.28 -5.52
CA LYS A 166 -12.87 1.50 -6.39
C LYS A 166 -13.84 2.58 -5.87
N LYS A 167 -13.88 2.80 -4.56
CA LYS A 167 -14.74 3.81 -3.93
C LYS A 167 -14.20 5.24 -4.08
N TYR A 168 -12.89 5.42 -3.95
CA TYR A 168 -12.27 6.74 -3.89
C TYR A 168 -11.55 7.14 -5.20
N PHE A 169 -11.20 6.16 -6.02
CA PHE A 169 -10.52 6.37 -7.29
C PHE A 169 -11.37 5.78 -8.41
N LEU A 170 -11.33 6.44 -9.57
CA LEU A 170 -11.89 5.90 -10.81
C LEU A 170 -11.01 4.74 -11.28
N PHE A 171 -11.25 3.56 -10.72
CA PHE A 171 -10.48 2.34 -10.98
C PHE A 171 -11.44 1.26 -11.47
N GLU A 172 -11.59 1.17 -12.78
CA GLU A 172 -12.35 0.12 -13.44
C GLU A 172 -11.42 -0.86 -14.14
N ARG A 173 -11.84 -2.13 -14.16
CA ARG A 173 -11.08 -3.24 -14.72
C ARG A 173 -11.99 -4.03 -15.63
N PHE A 174 -11.43 -4.60 -16.69
CA PHE A 174 -12.12 -5.56 -17.54
C PHE A 174 -12.78 -6.67 -16.70
N ASP A 175 -13.97 -7.10 -17.12
CA ASP A 175 -14.76 -8.09 -16.39
C ASP A 175 -13.99 -9.38 -16.16
N GLN A 176 -13.23 -9.84 -17.15
CA GLN A 176 -12.34 -11.00 -17.03
C GLN A 176 -11.34 -10.87 -15.86
N TYR A 177 -10.78 -9.68 -15.64
CA TYR A 177 -9.90 -9.43 -14.50
C TYR A 177 -10.64 -9.33 -13.18
N ASN A 178 -11.87 -8.80 -13.16
CA ASN A 178 -12.70 -8.81 -11.96
C ASN A 178 -13.09 -10.25 -11.57
N GLU A 179 -13.45 -11.09 -12.53
CA GLU A 179 -13.75 -12.52 -12.28
C GLU A 179 -12.54 -13.28 -11.75
N LEU A 180 -11.36 -13.09 -12.36
CA LEU A 180 -10.11 -13.66 -11.88
C LEU A 180 -9.74 -13.16 -10.48
N PHE A 181 -9.98 -11.87 -10.20
CA PHE A 181 -9.79 -11.30 -8.87
C PHE A 181 -10.73 -11.96 -7.85
N ASP A 182 -12.02 -12.11 -8.16
CA ASP A 182 -12.99 -12.73 -7.26
C ASP A 182 -12.62 -14.20 -6.96
N GLN A 183 -12.15 -14.93 -7.97
CA GLN A 183 -11.60 -16.28 -7.77
C GLN A 183 -10.35 -16.28 -6.90
N MET A 184 -9.42 -15.34 -7.11
CA MET A 184 -8.22 -15.19 -6.27
C MET A 184 -8.58 -15.01 -4.78
N ILE A 185 -9.57 -14.16 -4.49
CA ILE A 185 -10.04 -13.90 -3.13
C ILE A 185 -10.76 -15.12 -2.55
N LYS A 186 -11.65 -15.74 -3.32
CA LYS A 186 -12.45 -16.90 -2.87
C LYS A 186 -11.61 -18.14 -2.63
N GLU A 187 -10.64 -18.41 -3.50
CA GLU A 187 -9.78 -19.60 -3.42
C GLU A 187 -8.55 -19.37 -2.53
N GLU A 188 -8.22 -18.13 -2.21
CA GLU A 188 -6.99 -17.74 -1.49
C GLU A 188 -5.72 -18.25 -2.17
N LYS A 189 -5.75 -18.22 -3.51
CA LYS A 189 -4.66 -18.66 -4.39
C LYS A 189 -4.30 -17.55 -5.36
N PRO A 190 -3.00 -17.30 -5.59
CA PRO A 190 -2.57 -16.30 -6.56
C PRO A 190 -3.06 -16.68 -7.95
N LYS A 191 -3.48 -15.68 -8.73
CA LYS A 191 -3.89 -15.81 -10.13
C LYS A 191 -2.92 -15.05 -11.03
N ASN A 192 -2.85 -15.44 -12.30
CA ASN A 192 -2.09 -14.71 -13.29
C ASN A 192 -2.99 -13.66 -13.96
N PHE A 193 -2.56 -12.41 -13.95
CA PHE A 193 -3.27 -11.29 -14.58
C PHE A 193 -2.62 -10.83 -15.90
N ASP A 194 -1.53 -11.50 -16.30
CA ASP A 194 -0.76 -11.18 -17.51
C ASP A 194 -1.39 -11.76 -18.80
N HIS A 195 -2.72 -11.97 -18.84
CA HIS A 195 -3.39 -12.47 -20.04
C HIS A 195 -3.23 -11.48 -21.21
N GLU A 196 -2.64 -11.98 -22.31
CA GLU A 196 -2.37 -11.30 -23.59
C GLU A 196 -3.62 -11.20 -24.49
N ASP A 197 -4.77 -11.70 -24.03
CA ASP A 197 -5.98 -11.88 -24.86
C ASP A 197 -6.88 -10.63 -24.98
N LEU A 198 -6.42 -9.45 -24.54
CA LEU A 198 -7.16 -8.19 -24.68
C LEU A 198 -6.58 -7.38 -25.83
N ASP A 199 -7.44 -6.91 -26.72
CA ASP A 199 -7.07 -6.06 -27.86
C ASP A 199 -6.45 -4.75 -27.35
N GLU A 200 -5.34 -4.30 -27.94
CA GLU A 200 -4.66 -3.04 -27.58
C GLU A 200 -5.61 -1.85 -27.68
N SER A 201 -6.59 -1.89 -28.59
CA SER A 201 -7.61 -0.84 -28.75
C SER A 201 -8.59 -0.75 -27.56
N ASP A 202 -8.90 -1.88 -26.91
CA ASP A 202 -9.75 -1.90 -25.72
C ASP A 202 -8.99 -1.37 -24.49
N ILE A 203 -7.68 -1.59 -24.44
CA ILE A 203 -6.77 -1.06 -23.41
C ILE A 203 -6.66 0.46 -23.53
N GLU A 204 -6.36 0.98 -24.73
CA GLU A 204 -6.25 2.41 -24.98
C GLU A 204 -7.55 3.15 -24.65
N LYS A 205 -8.69 2.57 -25.03
CA LYS A 205 -10.01 3.15 -24.72
C LYS A 205 -10.30 3.21 -23.22
N ASN A 206 -9.97 2.15 -22.46
CA ASN A 206 -10.18 2.15 -21.00
C ASN A 206 -9.32 3.23 -20.31
N ILE A 207 -8.07 3.37 -20.75
CA ILE A 207 -7.17 4.41 -20.28
C ILE A 207 -7.69 5.80 -20.66
N GLU A 208 -8.08 6.01 -21.91
CA GLU A 208 -8.65 7.28 -22.40
C GLU A 208 -9.94 7.65 -21.67
N ASP A 209 -10.84 6.70 -21.43
CA ASP A 209 -12.08 6.93 -20.68
C ASP A 209 -11.77 7.38 -19.24
N GLN A 210 -10.77 6.76 -18.60
CA GLN A 210 -10.31 7.19 -17.28
C GLN A 210 -9.71 8.61 -17.28
N PHE A 211 -9.04 9.02 -18.36
CA PHE A 211 -8.43 10.36 -18.49
C PHE A 211 -9.39 11.45 -19.00
N GLN A 212 -10.33 11.13 -19.90
CA GLN A 212 -11.30 12.07 -20.49
C GLN A 212 -12.35 12.50 -19.47
N ILE A 213 -12.81 11.58 -18.63
CA ILE A 213 -13.73 11.90 -17.52
C ILE A 213 -13.01 12.81 -16.49
N GLN A 214 -11.73 12.57 -16.24
CA GLN A 214 -10.93 13.38 -15.31
C GLN A 214 -10.67 14.80 -15.83
N SER A 215 -10.44 14.98 -17.13
CA SER A 215 -10.12 16.31 -17.70
C SER A 215 -11.33 17.26 -17.74
N ALA A 216 -12.56 16.75 -17.62
CA ALA A 216 -13.77 17.56 -17.53
C ALA A 216 -14.08 18.08 -16.10
N GLU A 217 -13.51 17.47 -15.04
CA GLU A 217 -13.87 17.76 -13.63
C GLU A 217 -12.67 17.93 -12.67
N PHE A 218 -11.47 18.31 -13.14
CA PHE A 218 -10.28 18.27 -12.27
C PHE A 218 -9.91 19.57 -11.55
N ASN A 219 -10.03 19.52 -10.22
CA ASN A 219 -9.06 20.06 -9.26
C ASN A 219 -8.91 19.03 -8.12
N GLY A 220 -8.03 18.03 -8.30
CA GLY A 220 -7.57 17.14 -7.23
C GLY A 220 -8.00 15.67 -7.38
N TYR A 221 -7.01 14.79 -7.29
CA TYR A 221 -6.96 13.35 -7.63
C TYR A 221 -7.88 12.36 -6.90
N ILE A 222 -9.03 12.78 -6.39
CA ILE A 222 -9.96 11.87 -5.71
C ILE A 222 -11.39 12.29 -6.05
N TYR A 223 -12.21 11.35 -6.51
CA TYR A 223 -13.63 11.60 -6.78
C TYR A 223 -14.42 11.31 -5.50
N PHE A 224 -15.17 12.29 -4.99
CA PHE A 224 -16.23 12.01 -4.02
C PHE A 224 -17.53 12.55 -4.59
N GLU A 225 -18.35 11.62 -5.07
CA GLU A 225 -19.77 11.75 -5.41
C GLU A 225 -20.36 13.18 -5.40
N GLU A 226 -20.31 13.87 -6.53
CA GLU A 226 -21.39 14.81 -6.91
C GLU A 226 -22.57 14.08 -7.58
N LYS A 227 -22.70 12.76 -7.43
CA LYS A 227 -23.97 12.05 -7.68
C LYS A 227 -24.91 12.09 -6.48
N LYS A 228 -25.12 13.28 -5.91
CA LYS A 228 -26.30 13.57 -5.08
C LYS A 228 -26.85 14.96 -5.38
N LYS A 229 -27.53 15.10 -6.52
CA LYS A 229 -29.00 15.26 -6.58
C LYS A 229 -29.44 15.73 -7.98
N ILE A 230 -30.31 14.87 -8.55
CA ILE A 230 -31.31 15.10 -9.62
C ILE A 230 -30.75 15.12 -11.04
#